data_AF-A0A974A1N0-F1
#
_entry.id   AF-A0A974A1N0-F1
#
_cell.length_a   1.000
_cell.length_b   1.000
_cell.length_c   1.000
_cell.angle_alpha   90.00
_cell.angle_beta   90.00
_cell.angle_gamma   90.00
#
_symmetry.space_group_name_H-M   'P 1'
#
loop_
_entity.id
_entity.type
_entity.pdbx_description
1 polymer ?
#
loop_
_entity_poly.entity_id
_entity_poly.type
_entity_poly.pdbx_seq_one_letter_code
_entity_poly.pdbx_strand_id
1 'polypeptide(L)'
;MTLAEYYAVAYPDVSPSGADQQFADKIGVARWSVTRYRKFLHYPTPTVWARIKHATKGLVTADDHLPAIAKTQPAMAARSKPAQKRGKAAVKKRAKR
;
A
#
# COMPACT_ATOMS: atom_id res chain seq x y z
N MET A 1 -1.37 -10.06 -11.14
CA MET A 1 -0.15 -9.62 -11.87
C MET A 1 0.12 -8.18 -11.50
N THR A 2 1.38 -7.79 -11.36
CA THR A 2 1.72 -6.40 -11.07
C THR A 2 1.51 -5.50 -12.29
N LEU A 3 1.43 -4.20 -12.06
CA LEU A 3 1.36 -3.20 -13.12
C LEU A 3 2.61 -3.24 -14.03
N ALA A 4 3.77 -3.64 -13.47
CA ALA A 4 4.99 -3.84 -14.23
C ALA A 4 4.93 -5.08 -15.14
N GLU A 5 4.38 -6.20 -14.66
CA GLU A 5 4.15 -7.42 -15.46
C GLU A 5 3.14 -7.15 -16.57
N TYR A 6 2.07 -6.42 -16.27
CA TYR A 6 1.10 -6.00 -17.28
C TYR A 6 1.76 -5.19 -18.41
N TYR A 7 2.70 -4.30 -18.09
CA TYR A 7 3.40 -3.52 -19.11
C TYR A 7 4.32 -4.34 -19.99
N ALA A 8 5.00 -5.35 -19.43
CA ALA A 8 5.82 -6.25 -20.23
C ALA A 8 5.02 -6.98 -21.32
N VAL A 9 3.73 -7.26 -21.06
CA VAL A 9 2.83 -7.92 -22.01
C VAL A 9 2.11 -6.93 -22.92
N ALA A 10 1.62 -5.82 -22.37
CA ALA A 10 0.79 -4.86 -23.10
C ALA A 10 1.60 -3.84 -23.92
N TYR A 11 2.85 -3.59 -23.53
CA TYR A 11 3.74 -2.59 -24.13
C TYR A 11 5.16 -3.13 -24.31
N PRO A 12 5.37 -4.24 -25.05
CA PRO A 12 6.67 -4.90 -25.15
C PRO A 12 7.75 -4.00 -25.78
N ASP A 13 7.38 -3.18 -26.75
CA ASP A 13 8.31 -2.34 -27.52
C ASP A 13 8.39 -0.88 -27.02
N VAL A 14 7.72 -0.56 -25.90
CA VAL A 14 7.67 0.81 -25.37
C VAL A 14 8.54 0.93 -24.14
N SER A 15 9.36 1.98 -24.10
CA SER A 15 10.13 2.29 -22.89
C SER A 15 9.19 2.44 -21.66
N PRO A 16 9.64 2.11 -20.44
CA PRO A 16 8.80 2.19 -19.25
C PRO A 16 8.16 3.56 -19.02
N SER A 17 8.87 4.64 -19.39
CA SER A 17 8.35 6.00 -19.32
C SER A 17 7.26 6.29 -20.34
N GLY A 18 7.35 5.71 -21.55
CA GLY A 18 6.32 5.82 -22.57
C GLY A 18 5.08 5.00 -22.23
N ALA A 19 5.26 3.79 -21.69
CA ALA A 19 4.17 2.96 -21.20
C ALA A 19 3.42 3.64 -20.04
N ASP A 20 4.15 4.26 -19.09
CA ASP A 20 3.56 5.06 -18.01
C ASP A 20 2.67 6.19 -18.59
N GLN A 21 3.13 6.87 -19.66
CA GLN A 21 2.39 7.96 -20.30
C GLN A 21 1.11 7.44 -20.99
N GLN A 22 1.25 6.45 -21.89
CA GLN A 22 0.11 5.90 -22.62
C GLN A 22 -0.96 5.32 -21.68
N PHE A 23 -0.52 4.67 -20.60
CA PHE A 23 -1.45 4.14 -19.61
C PHE A 23 -2.10 5.25 -18.78
N ALA A 24 -1.35 6.29 -18.42
CA ALA A 24 -1.88 7.46 -17.70
C ALA A 24 -2.96 8.17 -18.51
N ASP A 25 -2.73 8.34 -19.82
CA ASP A 25 -3.71 8.92 -20.75
C ASP A 25 -4.97 8.05 -20.83
N LYS A 26 -4.82 6.73 -20.86
CA LYS A 26 -5.95 5.77 -20.90
C LYS A 26 -6.85 5.83 -19.65
N ILE A 27 -6.29 6.08 -18.47
CA ILE A 27 -7.05 6.15 -17.20
C ILE A 27 -7.34 7.60 -16.75
N GLY A 28 -6.88 8.60 -17.51
CA GLY A 28 -7.08 10.02 -17.24
C GLY A 28 -6.43 10.48 -15.94
N VAL A 29 -5.15 10.16 -15.73
CA VAL A 29 -4.33 10.65 -14.61
C VAL A 29 -2.98 11.17 -15.10
N ALA A 30 -2.20 11.79 -14.23
CA ALA A 30 -0.86 12.22 -14.59
C ALA A 30 0.13 11.05 -14.65
N ARG A 31 1.06 11.07 -15.62
CA ARG A 31 2.15 10.08 -15.77
C ARG A 31 2.89 9.82 -14.46
N TRP A 32 3.25 10.87 -13.73
CA TRP A 32 4.01 10.73 -12.48
C TRP A 32 3.25 9.93 -11.42
N SER A 33 1.91 9.97 -11.43
CA SER A 33 1.08 9.16 -10.53
C SER A 33 1.22 7.69 -10.87
N VAL A 34 1.12 7.34 -12.16
CA VAL A 34 1.29 5.96 -12.65
C VAL A 34 2.70 5.44 -12.35
N THR A 35 3.75 6.25 -12.58
CA THR A 35 5.12 5.87 -12.23
C THR A 35 5.25 5.56 -10.74
N ARG A 36 4.63 6.36 -9.85
CA ARG A 36 4.65 6.11 -8.39
C ARG A 36 3.88 4.85 -8.02
N TYR A 37 2.75 4.60 -8.68
CA TYR A 37 2.00 3.35 -8.52
C TYR A 37 2.93 2.20 -8.91
N ARG A 38 3.38 2.10 -10.16
CA ARG A 38 4.27 1.01 -10.63
C ARG A 38 5.48 0.73 -9.74
N LYS A 39 6.08 1.76 -9.13
CA LYS A 39 7.22 1.65 -8.20
C LYS A 39 6.84 1.38 -6.74
N PHE A 40 5.57 1.15 -6.44
CA PHE A 40 5.01 0.95 -5.09
C PHE A 40 5.30 2.12 -4.13
N LEU A 41 5.51 3.33 -4.67
CA LEU A 41 5.77 4.55 -3.88
C LEU A 41 4.48 5.22 -3.40
N HIS A 42 3.36 4.94 -4.05
CA HIS A 42 2.05 5.49 -3.70
C HIS A 42 0.96 4.48 -4.03
N TYR A 43 -0.13 4.49 -3.26
CA TYR A 43 -1.31 3.68 -3.55
C TYR A 43 -2.36 4.49 -4.32
N PRO A 44 -2.95 3.96 -5.40
CA PRO A 44 -4.04 4.64 -6.09
C PRO A 44 -5.24 4.85 -5.16
N THR A 45 -5.97 5.95 -5.35
CA THR A 45 -7.26 6.13 -4.70
C THR A 45 -8.28 5.11 -5.23
N PRO A 46 -9.36 4.78 -4.49
CA PRO A 46 -10.37 3.83 -4.95
C PRO A 46 -10.94 4.15 -6.34
N THR A 47 -11.15 5.43 -6.64
CA THR A 47 -11.61 5.90 -7.96
C THR A 47 -10.60 5.59 -9.06
N VAL A 48 -9.31 5.84 -8.82
CA VAL A 48 -8.25 5.50 -9.78
C VAL A 48 -8.14 3.98 -9.92
N TRP A 49 -8.38 3.23 -8.84
CA TRP A 49 -8.37 1.77 -8.89
C TRP A 49 -9.44 1.22 -9.82
N ALA A 50 -10.66 1.75 -9.74
CA ALA A 50 -11.74 1.35 -10.64
C ALA A 50 -11.35 1.57 -12.11
N ARG A 51 -10.69 2.70 -12.42
CA ARG A 51 -10.22 3.01 -13.78
C ARG A 51 -9.13 2.07 -14.25
N ILE A 52 -8.15 1.76 -13.40
CA ILE A 52 -7.09 0.81 -13.74
C ILE A 52 -7.69 -0.58 -13.96
N LYS A 53 -8.52 -1.07 -13.03
CA LYS A 53 -9.22 -2.36 -13.17
C LYS A 53 -9.98 -2.45 -14.50
N HIS A 54 -10.68 -1.38 -14.87
CA HIS A 54 -11.38 -1.31 -16.16
C HIS A 54 -10.40 -1.34 -17.35
N ALA A 55 -9.36 -0.51 -17.32
CA ALA A 55 -8.37 -0.41 -18.40
C ALA A 55 -7.55 -1.68 -18.62
N THR A 56 -7.32 -2.46 -17.56
CA THR A 56 -6.61 -3.75 -17.59
C THR A 56 -7.57 -4.95 -17.67
N LYS A 57 -8.89 -4.74 -17.84
CA LYS A 57 -9.90 -5.83 -17.85
C LYS A 57 -9.82 -6.76 -16.63
N GLY A 58 -9.50 -6.22 -15.46
CA GLY A 58 -9.38 -6.97 -14.20
C GLY A 58 -8.07 -7.74 -14.02
N LEU A 59 -7.13 -7.65 -14.97
CA LEU A 59 -5.84 -8.34 -14.90
C LEU A 59 -4.95 -7.83 -13.75
N VAL A 60 -4.95 -6.51 -13.51
CA VAL A 60 -4.28 -5.89 -12.38
C VAL A 60 -5.30 -5.62 -11.28
N THR A 61 -5.04 -6.15 -10.09
CA THR A 61 -5.91 -6.00 -8.91
C THR A 61 -5.26 -5.13 -7.83
N ALA A 62 -6.05 -4.69 -6.85
CA ALA A 62 -5.54 -3.88 -5.74
C ALA A 62 -4.48 -4.64 -4.91
N ASP A 63 -4.67 -5.95 -4.73
CA ASP A 63 -3.74 -6.82 -4.01
C ASP A 63 -2.40 -6.95 -4.72
N ASP A 64 -2.36 -6.84 -6.04
CA ASP A 64 -1.11 -6.81 -6.82
C ASP A 64 -0.24 -5.60 -6.51
N HIS A 65 -0.83 -4.57 -5.91
CA HIS A 65 -0.17 -3.33 -5.58
C HIS A 65 0.34 -3.25 -4.14
N LEU A 66 0.14 -4.31 -3.34
CA LEU A 66 0.66 -4.44 -2.00
C LEU A 66 2.12 -4.94 -2.04
N PRO A 67 3.04 -4.40 -1.20
CA PRO A 67 4.39 -4.92 -1.07
C PRO A 67 4.34 -6.39 -0.66
N ALA A 68 5.27 -7.21 -1.15
CA ALA A 68 5.31 -8.65 -0.90
C ALA A 68 5.21 -9.04 0.60
N ILE A 69 5.66 -8.15 1.50
CA ILE A 69 5.53 -8.30 2.96
C ILE A 69 4.06 -8.44 3.41
N ALA A 70 3.11 -7.81 2.71
CA ALA A 70 1.69 -7.93 3.00
C ALA A 70 1.05 -9.21 2.44
N LYS A 71 1.64 -9.83 1.41
CA LYS A 71 1.17 -11.09 0.82
C LYS A 71 1.62 -12.31 1.62
N THR A 72 2.68 -12.17 2.41
CA THR A 72 3.17 -13.17 3.38
C THR A 72 3.00 -12.64 4.80
N GLN A 73 1.75 -12.43 5.24
CA GLN A 73 1.45 -12.46 6.67
C GLN A 73 0.92 -13.85 6.99
N PRO A 74 1.73 -14.79 7.53
CA PRO A 74 1.15 -15.73 8.46
C PRO A 74 0.57 -14.90 9.61
N ALA A 75 -0.63 -15.25 10.05
CA ALA A 75 -1.18 -14.74 11.30
C ALA A 75 -0.19 -15.02 12.45
N MET A 76 0.69 -14.07 12.76
CA MET A 76 1.48 -14.05 13.99
C MET A 76 1.09 -12.76 14.71
N ALA A 77 0.15 -12.84 15.64
CA ALA A 77 0.40 -13.17 17.04
C ALA A 77 1.21 -12.06 17.76
N ALA A 78 0.62 -11.62 18.88
CA ALA A 78 1.17 -10.75 19.91
C ALA A 78 0.97 -9.22 19.77
N ARG A 79 -0.09 -8.73 20.42
CA ARG A 79 0.04 -7.72 21.49
C ARG A 79 -1.21 -7.64 22.37
N SER A 80 -1.56 -8.74 23.04
CA SER A 80 -2.26 -8.65 24.32
C SER A 80 -1.26 -8.16 25.35
N LYS A 81 -1.24 -6.86 25.64
CA LYS A 81 -0.52 -6.32 26.80
C LYS A 81 -1.30 -6.71 28.05
N PRO A 82 -0.77 -7.50 29.01
CA PRO A 82 -1.35 -7.49 30.34
C PRO A 82 -0.99 -6.15 31.00
N ALA A 83 -2.02 -5.43 31.43
CA ALA A 83 -1.91 -4.16 32.12
C ALA A 83 -1.11 -4.32 33.43
N GLN A 84 0.07 -3.72 33.49
CA GLN A 84 0.83 -3.62 34.73
C GLN A 84 0.12 -2.62 35.66
N LYS A 85 -0.60 -3.18 36.62
CA LYS A 85 -1.32 -2.50 37.69
C LYS A 85 -0.34 -1.62 38.48
N ARG A 86 -0.30 -0.31 38.20
CA ARG A 86 0.46 0.66 38.99
C ARG A 86 -0.20 0.78 40.37
N GLY A 87 0.39 0.12 41.36
CA GLY A 87 0.04 0.27 42.77
C GLY A 87 0.15 1.73 43.18
N LYS A 88 -0.91 2.23 43.83
CA LYS A 88 -1.05 3.59 44.34
C LYS A 88 0.04 3.89 45.37
N ALA A 89 0.84 4.92 45.13
CA ALA A 89 1.63 5.56 46.18
C ALA A 89 0.67 6.35 47.09
N ALA A 90 0.43 5.83 48.30
CA ALA A 90 -0.28 6.56 49.35
C ALA A 90 0.73 7.31 50.21
N VAL A 91 0.79 8.62 49.98
CA VAL A 91 1.34 9.64 50.89
C VAL A 91 0.55 9.65 52.21
N LYS A 92 1.26 9.61 53.35
CA LYS A 92 0.94 10.10 54.72
C LYS A 92 2.05 9.53 55.63
N LYS A 93 2.71 10.22 56.57
CA LYS A 93 2.64 11.53 57.20
C LYS A 93 4.00 11.79 57.86
N ARG A 94 4.37 13.06 57.97
CA ARG A 94 5.50 13.61 58.75
C ARG A 94 4.99 14.07 60.12
N ALA A 95 5.69 13.71 61.21
CA ALA A 95 5.81 14.38 62.53
C ALA A 95 6.40 13.33 63.50
N LYS A 96 7.63 13.38 64.03
CA LYS A 96 8.30 14.35 64.92
C LYS A 96 7.48 14.70 66.17
N ARG A 97 7.62 13.89 67.22
CA ARG A 97 7.95 14.29 68.59
C ARG A 97 8.38 13.07 69.39
#